data_AF-A0A7R9FD89-F1
#
_entry.id   AF-A0A7R9FD89-F1
#
_cell.length_a   1.000
_cell.length_b   1.000
_cell.length_c   1.000
_cell.angle_alpha   90.00
_cell.angle_beta   90.00
_cell.angle_gamma   90.00
#
_symmetry.space_group_name_H-M   'P 1'
#
loop_
_entity.id
_entity.type
_entity.pdbx_description
1 polymer ?
#
loop_
_entity_poly.entity_id
_entity_poly.type
_entity_poly.pdbx_seq_one_letter_code
_entity_poly.pdbx_strand_id
1 'polypeptide(L)'
;MWAGTMGPEPTVGNTVPYQGAFYSLDTYSHDAEPHILNVSISNGLAWNAAGDVLYWIDTPTLNVYAFDFDVDSAEISNQRSVFNFTANNVTGFPDGMTIDSDGNLWVACFSGGQVINVDPRTSRLLQTVKIPAERVTSAMFGGPQLDTLFVTTSRFGLTDDQLLQQPLAGSVFAVTGLGVGALAPANKAVRPEALTHHTL
;
A
#
# COMPACT_ATOMS: atom_id res chain seq x y z
N MET A 1 11.31 11.32 1.37
CA MET A 1 9.96 10.70 1.29
C MET A 1 9.84 9.98 -0.04
N TRP A 2 9.13 8.86 -0.15
CA TRP A 2 8.88 8.19 -1.43
C TRP A 2 7.40 8.29 -1.80
N ALA A 3 7.12 8.52 -3.07
CA ALA A 3 5.77 8.65 -3.59
C ALA A 3 5.77 8.33 -5.08
N GLY A 4 4.64 7.92 -5.62
CA GLY A 4 4.50 7.83 -7.07
C GLY A 4 3.22 8.46 -7.56
N THR A 5 3.17 8.62 -8.87
CA THR A 5 2.05 9.19 -9.59
C THR A 5 1.38 8.12 -10.43
N MET A 6 0.16 8.41 -10.84
CA MET A 6 -0.56 7.67 -11.87
C MET A 6 -0.63 8.51 -13.13
N GLY A 7 -0.87 7.86 -14.27
CA GLY A 7 -1.16 8.59 -15.50
C GLY A 7 -2.44 9.44 -15.40
N PRO A 8 -2.70 10.32 -16.38
CA PRO A 8 -3.95 11.07 -16.42
C PRO A 8 -5.17 10.15 -16.41
N GLU A 9 -6.22 10.56 -15.72
CA GLU A 9 -7.51 9.84 -15.66
C GLU A 9 -8.59 10.67 -16.37
N PRO A 10 -8.61 10.71 -17.71
CA PRO A 10 -9.58 11.52 -18.47
C PRO A 10 -11.01 11.01 -18.31
N THR A 11 -11.18 9.76 -17.85
CA THR A 11 -12.47 9.18 -17.51
C THR A 11 -12.31 8.43 -16.19
N VAL A 12 -13.23 8.65 -15.26
CA VAL A 12 -13.26 8.00 -13.94
C VAL A 12 -13.10 6.49 -14.09
N GLY A 13 -12.07 5.93 -13.46
CA GLY A 13 -11.69 4.52 -13.47
C GLY A 13 -10.82 4.11 -14.65
N ASN A 14 -10.42 5.04 -15.53
CA ASN A 14 -9.65 4.74 -16.73
C ASN A 14 -8.40 5.65 -16.81
N THR A 15 -7.33 5.15 -16.21
CA THR A 15 -6.01 5.79 -16.24
C THR A 15 -5.31 5.51 -17.57
N VAL A 16 -4.74 6.54 -18.18
CA VAL A 16 -3.85 6.35 -19.34
C VAL A 16 -2.55 5.70 -18.84
N PRO A 17 -2.20 4.49 -19.32
CA PRO A 17 -1.08 3.74 -18.78
C PRO A 17 0.27 4.39 -19.12
N TYR A 18 1.29 4.05 -18.33
CA TYR A 18 2.69 4.41 -18.55
C TYR A 18 3.00 5.92 -18.59
N GLN A 19 2.17 6.75 -17.93
CA GLN A 19 2.39 8.21 -17.83
C GLN A 19 2.63 8.71 -16.40
N GLY A 20 2.69 7.81 -15.44
CA GLY A 20 3.16 8.07 -14.09
C GLY A 20 4.64 7.79 -13.93
N ALA A 21 5.15 8.11 -12.75
CA ALA A 21 6.50 7.78 -12.32
C ALA A 21 6.54 7.59 -10.80
N PHE A 22 7.58 6.91 -10.32
CA PHE A 22 7.86 6.70 -8.91
C PHE A 22 9.09 7.52 -8.51
N TYR A 23 8.99 8.26 -7.41
CA TYR A 23 9.92 9.30 -7.01
C TYR A 23 10.40 9.13 -5.57
N SER A 24 11.56 9.68 -5.30
CA SER A 24 11.96 10.10 -3.96
C SER A 24 12.05 11.62 -3.89
N LEU A 25 11.53 12.20 -2.82
CA LEU A 25 11.65 13.61 -2.48
C LEU A 25 12.72 13.78 -1.40
N ASP A 26 13.74 14.57 -1.70
CA ASP A 26 14.73 15.01 -0.71
C ASP A 26 14.12 16.07 0.23
N THR A 27 14.35 15.92 1.53
CA THR A 27 13.74 16.79 2.55
C THR A 27 14.34 18.19 2.61
N TYR A 28 15.53 18.41 2.05
CA TYR A 28 16.25 19.67 2.10
C TYR A 28 16.17 20.43 0.78
N SER A 29 16.37 19.74 -0.35
CA SER A 29 16.38 20.38 -1.67
C SER A 29 14.98 20.56 -2.26
N HIS A 30 13.98 19.80 -1.77
CA HIS A 30 12.64 19.69 -2.37
C HIS A 30 12.66 19.16 -3.81
N ASP A 31 13.78 18.61 -4.27
CA ASP A 31 13.88 17.99 -5.58
C ASP A 31 13.21 16.60 -5.55
N ALA A 32 12.51 16.29 -6.64
CA ALA A 32 11.88 15.00 -6.85
C ALA A 32 12.63 14.27 -7.96
N GLU A 33 13.37 13.23 -7.57
CA GLU A 33 14.11 12.39 -8.51
C GLU A 33 13.27 11.18 -8.92
N PRO A 34 13.00 10.97 -10.22
CA PRO A 34 12.29 9.80 -10.70
C PRO A 34 13.19 8.57 -10.67
N HIS A 35 12.77 7.54 -9.95
CA HIS A 35 13.43 6.23 -9.89
C HIS A 35 12.87 5.24 -10.92
N ILE A 36 11.56 5.34 -11.19
CA ILE A 36 10.88 4.49 -12.17
C ILE A 36 10.01 5.36 -13.05
N LEU A 37 10.24 5.29 -14.36
CA LEU A 37 9.40 5.92 -15.37
C LEU A 37 8.40 4.91 -15.94
N ASN A 38 7.45 5.40 -16.76
CA ASN A 38 6.45 4.55 -17.42
C ASN A 38 5.62 3.74 -16.42
N VAL A 39 5.28 4.33 -15.28
CA VAL A 39 4.36 3.73 -14.30
C VAL A 39 2.92 3.97 -14.75
N SER A 40 2.02 3.03 -14.52
CA SER A 40 0.59 3.26 -14.81
C SER A 40 -0.14 3.84 -13.61
N ILE A 41 -0.14 3.13 -12.47
CA ILE A 41 -0.74 3.55 -11.21
C ILE A 41 0.20 3.11 -10.07
N SER A 42 1.11 4.01 -9.66
CA SER A 42 1.97 3.75 -8.50
C SER A 42 1.12 3.63 -7.24
N ASN A 43 1.36 2.59 -6.44
CA ASN A 43 0.52 2.31 -5.30
C ASN A 43 1.31 1.85 -4.06
N GLY A 44 0.83 0.81 -3.35
CA GLY A 44 1.39 0.34 -2.09
C GLY A 44 2.91 0.16 -2.13
N LEU A 45 3.56 0.61 -1.05
CA LEU A 45 5.00 0.51 -0.87
C LEU A 45 5.34 0.19 0.60
N ALA A 46 6.39 -0.58 0.81
CA ALA A 46 6.86 -0.96 2.14
C ALA A 46 8.37 -1.29 2.08
N TRP A 47 9.07 -1.20 3.20
CA TRP A 47 10.43 -1.73 3.33
C TRP A 47 10.45 -2.92 4.26
N ASN A 48 11.38 -3.85 4.05
CA ASN A 48 11.66 -4.86 5.05
C ASN A 48 12.27 -4.25 6.33
N ALA A 49 12.36 -5.06 7.39
CA ALA A 49 12.86 -4.61 8.69
C ALA A 49 14.32 -4.08 8.65
N ALA A 50 15.15 -4.66 7.77
CA ALA A 50 16.54 -4.25 7.59
C ALA A 50 16.68 -2.94 6.80
N GLY A 51 15.63 -2.52 6.08
CA GLY A 51 15.66 -1.33 5.24
C GLY A 51 16.53 -1.50 3.99
N ASP A 52 16.80 -2.71 3.54
CA ASP A 52 17.61 -3.02 2.35
C ASP A 52 16.78 -3.62 1.19
N VAL A 53 15.46 -3.81 1.40
CA VAL A 53 14.52 -4.21 0.35
C VAL A 53 13.31 -3.30 0.36
N LEU A 54 13.05 -2.66 -0.78
CA LEU A 54 11.82 -1.92 -1.06
C LEU A 54 10.83 -2.83 -1.80
N TYR A 55 9.59 -2.86 -1.33
CA TYR A 55 8.45 -3.45 -2.02
C TYR A 55 7.57 -2.36 -2.61
N TRP A 56 7.05 -2.59 -3.81
CA TRP A 56 6.25 -1.61 -4.53
C TRP A 56 5.25 -2.26 -5.50
N ILE A 57 4.14 -1.56 -5.76
CA ILE A 57 3.05 -1.99 -6.64
C ILE A 57 2.83 -0.96 -7.76
N ASP A 58 2.80 -1.44 -9.01
CA ASP A 58 2.12 -0.77 -10.12
C ASP A 58 0.83 -1.55 -10.42
N THR A 59 -0.32 -1.00 -10.03
CA THR A 59 -1.59 -1.73 -9.93
C THR A 59 -1.95 -2.55 -11.19
N PRO A 60 -1.88 -2.01 -12.43
CA PRO A 60 -2.28 -2.75 -13.63
C PRO A 60 -1.38 -3.93 -13.98
N THR A 61 -0.17 -3.99 -13.41
CA THR A 61 0.74 -5.12 -13.62
C THR A 61 0.31 -6.36 -12.84
N LEU A 62 -0.59 -6.23 -11.85
CA LEU A 62 -1.01 -7.31 -10.95
C LEU A 62 0.13 -7.95 -10.15
N ASN A 63 1.27 -7.25 -10.04
CA ASN A 63 2.47 -7.71 -9.34
C ASN A 63 2.76 -6.83 -8.12
N VAL A 64 3.29 -7.49 -7.09
CA VAL A 64 4.10 -6.87 -6.05
C VAL A 64 5.56 -7.09 -6.44
N TYR A 65 6.31 -6.02 -6.59
CA TYR A 65 7.74 -6.05 -6.90
C TYR A 65 8.57 -5.85 -5.64
N ALA A 66 9.79 -6.38 -5.66
CA ALA A 66 10.86 -6.03 -4.73
C ALA A 66 12.05 -5.44 -5.50
N PHE A 67 12.77 -4.56 -4.82
CA PHE A 67 14.02 -3.96 -5.25
C PHE A 67 15.03 -4.09 -4.12
N ASP A 68 16.30 -4.24 -4.48
CA ASP A 68 17.37 -3.99 -3.51
C ASP A 68 17.45 -2.47 -3.31
N PHE A 69 17.53 -2.03 -2.06
CA PHE A 69 17.51 -0.62 -1.68
C PHE A 69 18.79 -0.26 -0.94
N ASP A 70 19.50 0.75 -1.43
CA ASP A 70 20.66 1.33 -0.77
C ASP A 70 20.20 2.50 0.12
N VAL A 71 20.35 2.34 1.44
CA VAL A 71 19.90 3.34 2.42
C VAL A 71 20.73 4.62 2.39
N ASP A 72 21.99 4.55 1.98
CA ASP A 72 22.91 5.69 1.98
C ASP A 72 22.73 6.56 0.74
N SER A 73 22.54 5.93 -0.42
CA SER A 73 22.34 6.64 -1.69
C SER A 73 20.87 6.84 -2.09
N ALA A 74 19.94 6.18 -1.40
CA ALA A 74 18.52 6.13 -1.74
C ALA A 74 18.25 5.57 -3.16
N GLU A 75 19.10 4.65 -3.63
CA GLU A 75 18.97 4.02 -4.96
C GLU A 75 18.24 2.69 -4.88
N ILE A 76 17.52 2.33 -5.95
CA ILE A 76 16.86 1.03 -6.10
C ILE A 76 17.41 0.25 -7.29
N SER A 77 17.53 -1.07 -7.15
CA SER A 77 18.02 -1.94 -8.23
C SER A 77 17.41 -3.34 -8.17
N ASN A 78 17.73 -4.20 -9.14
CA ASN A 78 17.36 -5.62 -9.17
C ASN A 78 15.85 -5.88 -8.98
N GLN A 79 15.02 -5.17 -9.75
CA GLN A 79 13.57 -5.36 -9.77
C GLN A 79 13.21 -6.84 -10.01
N ARG A 80 12.36 -7.38 -9.13
CA ARG A 80 11.87 -8.77 -9.22
C ARG A 80 10.43 -8.86 -8.73
N SER A 81 9.61 -9.69 -9.38
CA SER A 81 8.26 -9.98 -8.86
C SER A 81 8.37 -10.90 -7.65
N VAL A 82 7.75 -10.52 -6.53
CA VAL A 82 7.66 -11.36 -5.33
C VAL A 82 6.27 -11.97 -5.14
N PHE A 83 5.25 -11.41 -5.80
CA PHE A 83 3.92 -11.98 -5.82
C PHE A 83 3.12 -11.49 -7.02
N ASN A 84 2.44 -12.41 -7.70
CA ASN A 84 1.57 -12.09 -8.84
C ASN A 84 0.15 -12.58 -8.56
N PHE A 85 -0.85 -11.70 -8.70
CA PHE A 85 -2.25 -12.02 -8.40
C PHE A 85 -2.81 -13.11 -9.31
N THR A 86 -2.57 -13.00 -10.62
CA THR A 86 -3.05 -13.98 -11.61
C THR A 86 -2.46 -15.36 -11.36
N ALA A 87 -1.15 -15.46 -11.12
CA ALA A 87 -0.47 -16.72 -10.85
C ALA A 87 -0.96 -17.40 -9.56
N ASN A 88 -1.51 -16.63 -8.62
CA ASN A 88 -2.01 -17.11 -7.33
C ASN A 88 -3.55 -17.13 -7.23
N ASN A 89 -4.27 -16.92 -8.34
CA ASN A 89 -5.74 -16.85 -8.37
C ASN A 89 -6.36 -15.86 -7.36
N VAL A 90 -5.69 -14.72 -7.16
CA VAL A 90 -6.21 -13.62 -6.31
C VAL A 90 -7.08 -12.70 -7.15
N THR A 91 -8.29 -12.45 -6.69
CA THR A 91 -9.26 -11.54 -7.32
C THR A 91 -8.98 -10.08 -6.99
N GLY A 92 -9.23 -9.19 -7.95
CA GLY A 92 -9.05 -7.74 -7.80
C GLY A 92 -7.68 -7.27 -8.25
N PHE A 93 -7.29 -6.08 -7.81
CA PHE A 93 -6.06 -5.41 -8.17
C PHE A 93 -5.27 -5.03 -6.91
N PRO A 94 -3.93 -5.19 -6.90
CA PRO A 94 -3.12 -4.76 -5.76
C PRO A 94 -3.14 -3.23 -5.65
N ASP A 95 -3.48 -2.73 -4.47
CA ASP A 95 -3.63 -1.30 -4.17
C ASP A 95 -2.59 -0.90 -3.10
N GLY A 96 -3.01 -0.32 -1.97
CA GLY A 96 -2.13 -0.06 -0.83
C GLY A 96 -1.60 -1.33 -0.14
N MET A 97 -0.46 -1.19 0.53
CA MET A 97 0.25 -2.29 1.18
C MET A 97 0.96 -1.84 2.47
N THR A 98 1.10 -2.76 3.42
CA THR A 98 1.95 -2.62 4.60
C THR A 98 2.72 -3.92 4.87
N ILE A 99 3.60 -3.93 5.86
CA ILE A 99 4.42 -5.08 6.26
C ILE A 99 4.26 -5.36 7.75
N ASP A 100 4.22 -6.63 8.13
CA ASP A 100 4.15 -7.06 9.52
C ASP A 100 5.54 -7.35 10.14
N SER A 101 5.57 -7.66 11.43
CA SER A 101 6.78 -7.96 12.19
C SER A 101 7.53 -9.22 11.73
N ASP A 102 6.85 -10.11 11.00
CA ASP A 102 7.44 -11.34 10.47
C ASP A 102 8.00 -11.15 9.05
N GLY A 103 7.86 -9.93 8.51
CA GLY A 103 8.30 -9.54 7.18
C GLY A 103 7.33 -9.95 6.07
N ASN A 104 6.07 -10.24 6.39
CA ASN A 104 5.05 -10.54 5.39
C ASN A 104 4.29 -9.28 4.96
N LEU A 105 3.88 -9.26 3.69
CA LEU A 105 3.19 -8.13 3.08
C LEU A 105 1.69 -8.28 3.21
N TRP A 106 1.02 -7.24 3.69
CA TRP A 106 -0.43 -7.13 3.75
C TRP A 106 -0.91 -6.20 2.64
N VAL A 107 -1.55 -6.77 1.61
CA VAL A 107 -1.91 -6.08 0.37
C VAL A 107 -3.42 -5.94 0.26
N ALA A 108 -3.91 -4.70 0.11
CA ALA A 108 -5.30 -4.43 -0.20
C ALA A 108 -5.62 -4.86 -1.64
N CYS A 109 -6.78 -5.50 -1.83
CA CYS A 109 -7.24 -5.94 -3.15
C CYS A 109 -8.44 -5.10 -3.60
N PHE A 110 -8.19 -4.07 -4.41
CA PHE A 110 -9.24 -3.25 -5.01
C PHE A 110 -10.09 -4.09 -5.95
N SER A 111 -11.42 -4.01 -5.84
CA SER A 111 -12.36 -4.92 -6.53
C SER A 111 -12.28 -6.39 -6.08
N GLY A 112 -11.57 -6.68 -4.99
CA GLY A 112 -11.37 -8.04 -4.47
C GLY A 112 -12.07 -8.32 -3.14
N GLY A 113 -12.56 -7.28 -2.43
CA GLY A 113 -13.25 -7.44 -1.15
C GLY A 113 -12.39 -8.07 -0.04
N GLN A 114 -11.08 -7.88 -0.09
CA GLN A 114 -10.15 -8.55 0.81
C GLN A 114 -8.83 -7.80 0.99
N VAL A 115 -8.13 -8.15 2.07
CA VAL A 115 -6.69 -7.94 2.24
C VAL A 115 -6.02 -9.31 2.27
N ILE A 116 -4.90 -9.47 1.59
CA ILE A 116 -4.11 -10.71 1.59
C ILE A 116 -2.81 -10.53 2.39
N ASN A 117 -2.36 -11.58 3.06
CA ASN A 117 -1.03 -11.68 3.65
C ASN A 117 -0.17 -12.59 2.77
N VAL A 118 0.97 -12.08 2.33
CA VAL A 118 1.89 -12.74 1.40
C VAL A 118 3.28 -12.81 2.02
N ASP A 119 3.92 -13.97 1.93
CA ASP A 119 5.35 -14.09 2.20
C ASP A 119 6.16 -13.74 0.95
N PRO A 120 6.85 -12.57 0.91
CA PRO A 120 7.59 -12.15 -0.28
C PRO A 120 8.85 -12.99 -0.54
N ARG A 121 9.32 -13.77 0.45
CA ARG A 121 10.53 -14.61 0.31
C ARG A 121 10.25 -15.90 -0.46
N THR A 122 9.03 -16.41 -0.32
CA THR A 122 8.60 -17.67 -0.94
C THR A 122 7.53 -17.47 -2.02
N SER A 123 7.06 -16.23 -2.20
CA SER A 123 5.96 -15.86 -3.10
C SER A 123 4.64 -16.56 -2.78
N ARG A 124 4.42 -16.91 -1.51
CA ARG A 124 3.24 -17.67 -1.07
C ARG A 124 2.18 -16.76 -0.46
N LEU A 125 0.92 -17.01 -0.83
CA LEU A 125 -0.23 -16.51 -0.10
C LEU A 125 -0.34 -17.26 1.25
N LEU A 126 -0.29 -16.53 2.36
CA LEU A 126 -0.37 -17.09 3.71
C LEU A 126 -1.80 -17.03 4.26
N GLN A 127 -2.49 -15.90 4.07
CA GLN A 127 -3.83 -15.67 4.61
C GLN A 127 -4.62 -14.71 3.73
N THR A 128 -5.95 -14.85 3.76
CA THR A 128 -6.89 -13.88 3.17
C THR A 128 -7.88 -13.43 4.23
N VAL A 129 -8.03 -12.11 4.39
CA VAL A 129 -9.01 -11.48 5.27
C VAL A 129 -10.10 -10.84 4.41
N LYS A 130 -11.34 -11.32 4.55
CA LYS A 130 -12.49 -10.75 3.83
C LYS A 130 -12.94 -9.45 4.50
N ILE A 131 -13.25 -8.45 3.67
CA ILE A 131 -13.73 -7.14 4.08
C ILE A 131 -15.13 -6.95 3.46
N PRO A 132 -16.14 -6.46 4.21
CA PRO A 132 -17.50 -6.30 3.70
C PRO A 132 -17.65 -5.03 2.83
N ALA A 133 -16.70 -4.84 1.91
CA ALA A 133 -16.68 -3.82 0.88
C ALA A 133 -15.70 -4.26 -0.21
N GLU A 134 -16.13 -4.25 -1.46
CA GLU A 134 -15.41 -4.77 -2.61
C GLU A 134 -14.17 -3.92 -2.97
N ARG A 135 -14.24 -2.60 -2.78
CA ARG A 135 -13.18 -1.64 -3.13
C ARG A 135 -12.25 -1.40 -1.94
N VAL A 136 -11.48 -2.41 -1.56
CA VAL A 136 -10.46 -2.30 -0.51
C VAL A 136 -9.23 -1.57 -1.06
N THR A 137 -8.85 -0.44 -0.45
CA THR A 137 -7.86 0.47 -1.04
C THR A 137 -6.49 0.45 -0.35
N SER A 138 -6.43 0.31 0.97
CA SER A 138 -5.13 0.30 1.67
C SER A 138 -5.26 -0.35 3.04
N ALA A 139 -4.13 -0.69 3.64
CA ALA A 139 -4.05 -1.31 4.95
C ALA A 139 -2.84 -0.78 5.73
N MET A 140 -2.99 -0.59 7.04
CA MET A 140 -1.91 -0.20 7.94
C MET A 140 -2.17 -0.73 9.35
N PHE A 141 -1.15 -1.31 9.98
CA PHE A 141 -1.24 -1.70 11.39
C PHE A 141 -1.19 -0.47 12.31
N GLY A 142 -1.95 -0.53 13.38
CA GLY A 142 -2.03 0.51 14.40
C GLY A 142 -2.63 -0.01 15.70
N GLY A 143 -3.18 0.90 16.48
CA GLY A 143 -3.64 0.62 17.85
C GLY A 143 -2.47 0.60 18.85
N PRO A 144 -2.76 0.54 20.16
CA PRO A 144 -1.74 0.67 21.20
C PRO A 144 -0.64 -0.41 21.15
N GLN A 145 -0.96 -1.59 20.62
CA GLN A 145 -0.05 -2.73 20.50
C GLN A 145 0.44 -2.96 19.07
N LEU A 146 0.08 -2.09 18.12
CA LEU A 146 0.36 -2.25 16.68
C LEU A 146 -0.15 -3.58 16.07
N ASP A 147 -1.17 -4.18 16.67
CA ASP A 147 -1.75 -5.49 16.32
C ASP A 147 -3.13 -5.39 15.65
N THR A 148 -3.60 -4.18 15.39
CA THR A 148 -4.88 -3.91 14.73
C THR A 148 -4.62 -3.44 13.30
N LEU A 149 -5.08 -4.19 12.30
CA LEU A 149 -4.97 -3.79 10.90
C LEU A 149 -6.15 -2.90 10.52
N PHE A 150 -5.87 -1.61 10.32
CA PHE A 150 -6.84 -0.66 9.79
C PHE A 150 -6.87 -0.76 8.27
N VAL A 151 -8.06 -0.82 7.69
CA VAL A 151 -8.28 -1.05 6.26
C VAL A 151 -9.21 0.01 5.70
N THR A 152 -8.75 0.77 4.72
CA THR A 152 -9.57 1.77 4.02
C THR A 152 -10.29 1.15 2.84
N THR A 153 -11.47 1.66 2.52
CA THR A 153 -12.25 1.24 1.36
C THR A 153 -12.82 2.44 0.61
N SER A 154 -13.35 2.23 -0.58
CA SER A 154 -13.90 3.28 -1.43
C SER A 154 -15.33 2.98 -1.88
N ARG A 155 -16.07 4.03 -2.25
CA ARG A 155 -17.34 3.94 -2.99
C ARG A 155 -17.16 4.17 -4.49
N PHE A 156 -15.92 4.47 -4.90
CA PHE A 156 -15.58 4.83 -6.27
C PHE A 156 -16.05 3.78 -7.27
N GLY A 157 -16.76 4.24 -8.31
CA GLY A 157 -17.24 3.40 -9.40
C GLY A 157 -18.36 2.41 -9.04
N LEU A 158 -18.89 2.43 -7.81
CA LEU A 158 -20.04 1.60 -7.44
C LEU A 158 -21.34 2.22 -7.93
N THR A 159 -22.25 1.38 -8.45
CA THR A 159 -23.63 1.78 -8.77
C THR A 159 -24.48 1.90 -7.51
N ASP A 160 -25.65 2.54 -7.61
CA ASP A 160 -26.60 2.63 -6.50
C ASP A 160 -27.01 1.25 -5.97
N ASP A 161 -27.25 0.28 -6.87
CA ASP A 161 -27.56 -1.11 -6.48
C ASP A 161 -26.41 -1.78 -5.73
N GLN A 162 -25.16 -1.58 -6.17
CA GLN A 162 -23.98 -2.11 -5.47
C GLN A 162 -23.79 -1.47 -4.10
N LEU A 163 -24.07 -0.17 -3.98
CA LEU A 163 -24.04 0.53 -2.70
C LEU A 163 -25.11 0.02 -1.73
N LEU A 164 -26.30 -0.34 -2.23
CA LEU A 164 -27.34 -0.99 -1.42
C LEU A 164 -26.91 -2.38 -0.94
N GLN A 165 -26.18 -3.14 -1.77
CA GLN A 165 -25.64 -4.46 -1.41
C GLN A 165 -24.43 -4.39 -0.48
N GLN A 166 -23.69 -3.28 -0.49
CA GLN A 166 -22.45 -3.07 0.25
C GLN A 166 -22.54 -1.78 1.08
N PRO A 167 -23.43 -1.70 2.08
CA PRO A 167 -23.71 -0.46 2.81
C PRO A 167 -22.50 0.10 3.58
N LEU A 168 -21.46 -0.70 3.80
CA LEU A 168 -20.22 -0.30 4.46
C LEU A 168 -19.11 0.15 3.48
N ALA A 169 -19.34 0.13 2.17
CA ALA A 169 -18.39 0.63 1.19
C ALA A 169 -18.03 2.11 1.46
N GLY A 170 -16.73 2.42 1.43
CA GLY A 170 -16.19 3.74 1.81
C GLY A 170 -15.89 3.90 3.30
N SER A 171 -16.18 2.90 4.13
CA SER A 171 -15.82 2.90 5.55
C SER A 171 -14.34 2.53 5.75
N VAL A 172 -13.86 2.80 6.96
CA VAL A 172 -12.62 2.24 7.50
C VAL A 172 -12.97 1.07 8.42
N PHE A 173 -12.29 -0.05 8.24
CA PHE A 173 -12.44 -1.25 9.06
C PHE A 173 -11.25 -1.43 9.98
N ALA A 174 -11.47 -2.00 11.16
CA ALA A 174 -10.40 -2.42 12.07
C ALA A 174 -10.48 -3.95 12.21
N VAL A 175 -9.40 -4.63 11.85
CA VAL A 175 -9.28 -6.09 11.94
C VAL A 175 -8.33 -6.44 13.07
N THR A 176 -8.78 -7.30 13.98
CA THR A 176 -8.01 -7.75 15.16
C THR A 176 -7.89 -9.26 15.18
N GLY A 177 -7.03 -9.80 16.06
CA GLY A 177 -6.87 -11.25 16.21
C GLY A 177 -6.11 -11.91 15.05
N LEU A 178 -5.26 -11.15 14.35
CA LEU A 178 -4.44 -11.65 13.24
C LEU A 178 -3.21 -12.44 13.71
N GLY A 179 -2.90 -12.40 15.02
CA GLY A 179 -1.74 -13.10 15.60
C GLY A 179 -0.39 -12.46 15.29
N VAL A 180 -0.40 -11.29 14.63
CA VAL A 180 0.79 -10.52 14.23
C VAL A 180 0.49 -9.02 14.34
N GLY A 181 1.53 -8.20 14.47
CA GLY A 181 1.44 -6.75 14.42
C GLY A 181 2.52 -6.15 13.53
N ALA A 182 2.58 -4.82 13.44
CA ALA A 182 3.68 -4.14 12.76
C ALA A 182 4.91 -4.01 13.64
N LEU A 183 6.05 -3.81 12.97
CA LEU A 183 7.21 -3.18 13.58
C LEU A 183 6.85 -1.75 14.00
N ALA A 184 7.45 -1.25 15.08
CA ALA A 184 7.34 0.16 15.42
C ALA A 184 7.74 1.00 14.19
N PRO A 185 6.99 2.06 13.83
CA PRO A 185 7.27 2.83 12.63
C PRO A 185 8.72 3.35 12.66
N ALA A 186 9.43 3.22 11.54
CA ALA A 186 10.80 3.73 11.37
C ALA A 186 10.90 5.24 11.65
N ASN A 187 9.77 5.95 11.53
CA ASN A 187 9.66 7.34 11.86
C ASN A 187 9.36 7.45 13.36
N LYS A 188 10.35 7.85 14.17
CA LYS A 188 10.06 8.53 15.45
C LYS A 188 9.30 9.82 15.11
N ALA A 189 7.99 9.72 14.92
CA ALA A 189 7.13 10.88 14.84
C ALA A 189 7.20 11.55 16.22
N VAL A 190 8.05 12.58 16.33
CA VAL A 190 8.05 13.47 17.48
C VAL A 190 6.68 14.14 17.46
N ARG A 191 5.80 13.78 18.39
CA ARG A 191 4.59 14.57 18.62
C ARG A 191 5.08 15.98 18.95
N PRO A 192 4.67 17.03 18.21
CA PRO A 192 4.89 18.38 18.69
C PRO A 192 4.26 18.44 20.08
N GLU A 193 5.07 18.73 21.10
CA GLU A 193 4.53 19.05 22.41
C GLU A 193 3.50 20.17 22.21
N ALA A 194 2.35 20.01 22.87
CA ALA A 194 1.15 20.80 22.64
C ALA A 194 1.46 22.26 22.32
N LEU A 195 1.01 22.73 21.16
CA LEU A 195 0.93 24.15 20.85
C LEU A 195 0.17 24.81 22.00
N THR A 196 0.90 25.42 22.93
CA THR A 196 0.31 26.25 23.97
C THR A 196 -0.45 27.34 23.26
N HIS A 197 -1.77 27.34 23.42
CA HIS A 197 -2.65 28.41 22.98
C HIS A 197 -2.08 29.74 23.50
N HIS A 198 -1.47 30.52 22.61
CA HIS A 198 -1.33 31.95 22.83
C HIS A 198 -2.71 32.55 22.57
N THR A 199 -3.45 32.77 23.64
CA THR A 199 -4.61 33.65 23.65
C THR A 199 -4.10 35.06 23.33
N LEU A 200 -4.67 35.68 22.28
CA LEU A 200 -4.60 37.12 22.06
C LEU A 200 -5.41 37.87 23.13
#